data_AF-A0AAV1GNI3-F1
#
_entry.id   AF-A0AAV1GNI3-F1
#
_cell.length_a   1.000
_cell.length_b   1.000
_cell.length_c   1.000
_cell.angle_alpha   90.00
_cell.angle_beta   90.00
_cell.angle_gamma   90.00
#
_symmetry.space_group_name_H-M   'P 1'
#
loop_
_entity.id
_entity.type
_entity.pdbx_description
1 polymer ?
#
loop_
_entity_poly.entity_id
_entity_poly.type
_entity_poly.pdbx_seq_one_letter_code
_entity_poly.pdbx_strand_id
1 'polypeptide(L)'
;MHSWSSLVFILCGVLTPAFCCDWLRHFGRLNGESLKFIQTMGGPLTKEKSPVPFPYRLYTRLQKEPVESQLVFIRDSLKMISNLYHNDNLTSVTWDKMKMEHFLSSLHRQKVEFNHCVSDGTRVPRKLRQYYRRLARCTVDRTGGSVASWELIRKETKNHLDQLELLVNLIVHQDAGRSKNPTRT
;
A
#
# COMPACT_ATOMS: atom_id res chain seq x y z
N MET A 1 -19.13 -5.97 47.09
CA MET A 1 -18.29 -4.97 46.41
C MET A 1 -18.18 -5.38 44.94
N HIS A 2 -19.00 -4.81 44.07
CA HIS A 2 -18.97 -5.12 42.64
C HIS A 2 -17.86 -4.31 41.97
N SER A 3 -16.86 -5.03 41.44
CA SER A 3 -15.76 -4.46 40.66
C SER A 3 -16.28 -4.03 39.30
N TRP A 4 -16.52 -2.74 39.12
CA TRP A 4 -16.81 -2.09 37.84
C TRP A 4 -15.50 -1.57 37.24
N SER A 5 -14.70 -2.44 36.63
CA SER A 5 -13.46 -1.99 35.96
C SER A 5 -13.21 -2.62 34.58
N SER A 6 -14.22 -3.20 33.92
CA SER A 6 -13.99 -3.90 32.65
C SER A 6 -14.92 -3.50 31.50
N LEU A 7 -15.17 -2.19 31.31
CA LEU A 7 -15.89 -1.67 30.15
C LEU A 7 -15.18 -0.46 29.53
N VAL A 8 -13.91 -0.62 29.14
CA VAL A 8 -13.22 0.37 28.27
C VAL A 8 -12.77 -0.23 26.94
N PHE A 9 -12.91 -1.54 26.73
CA PHE A 9 -12.46 -2.14 25.47
C PHE A 9 -13.57 -2.13 24.42
N ILE A 10 -13.26 -1.46 23.30
CA ILE A 10 -13.88 -1.52 21.97
C ILE A 10 -15.02 -0.50 21.73
N LEU A 11 -14.67 0.78 21.70
CA LEU A 11 -15.48 1.84 21.07
C LEU A 11 -14.90 2.36 19.73
N CYS A 12 -13.91 1.68 19.12
CA CYS A 12 -13.42 2.03 17.77
C CYS A 12 -14.32 1.53 16.63
N GLY A 13 -15.38 0.77 16.91
CA GLY A 13 -16.31 0.29 15.88
C GLY A 13 -17.37 1.32 15.43
N VAL A 14 -17.56 2.40 16.21
CA VAL A 14 -18.64 3.39 16.01
C VAL A 14 -18.10 4.76 15.59
N LEU A 15 -16.83 5.04 15.89
CA LEU A 15 -16.14 6.26 15.47
C LEU A 15 -15.38 5.98 14.16
N THR A 16 -15.42 6.95 13.25
CA THR A 16 -14.84 6.90 11.90
C THR A 16 -13.48 6.19 11.87
N PRO A 17 -13.28 5.15 11.04
CA PRO A 17 -12.04 4.36 10.98
C PRO A 17 -10.75 5.17 10.81
N ALA A 18 -10.85 6.39 10.26
CA ALA A 18 -9.73 7.33 10.16
C ALA A 18 -9.21 7.81 11.53
N PHE A 19 -10.09 8.05 12.51
CA PHE A 19 -9.70 8.53 13.85
C PHE A 19 -8.97 7.47 14.67
N CYS A 20 -9.21 6.19 14.40
CA CYS A 20 -8.52 5.08 15.09
C CYS A 20 -7.23 4.65 14.37
N CYS A 21 -6.93 5.20 13.19
CA CYS A 21 -5.71 4.89 12.43
C CYS A 21 -4.71 6.05 12.49
N ASP A 22 -4.10 6.26 13.65
CA ASP A 22 -3.05 7.28 13.87
C ASP A 22 -1.91 7.17 12.82
N TRP A 23 -1.71 5.97 12.29
CA TRP A 23 -0.68 5.68 11.29
C TRP A 23 -0.82 6.50 10.00
N LEU A 24 -2.03 6.91 9.60
CA LEU A 24 -2.22 7.70 8.38
C LEU A 24 -1.38 8.98 8.35
N ARG A 25 -1.17 9.61 9.51
CA ARG A 25 -0.35 10.84 9.64
C ARG A 25 1.14 10.59 9.43
N HIS A 26 1.59 9.35 9.60
CA HIS A 26 2.99 8.94 9.50
C HIS A 26 3.31 8.23 8.19
N PHE A 27 2.29 7.88 7.39
CA PHE A 27 2.45 7.18 6.13
C PHE A 27 3.45 7.86 5.19
N GLY A 28 3.31 9.17 4.98
CA GLY A 28 4.17 9.92 4.04
C GLY A 28 5.66 9.78 4.33
N ARG A 29 6.06 9.69 5.61
CA ARG A 29 7.46 9.49 5.99
C ARG A 29 7.99 8.13 5.54
N LEU A 30 7.29 7.04 5.89
CA LEU A 30 7.72 5.70 5.48
C LEU A 30 7.57 5.47 3.97
N ASN A 31 6.53 6.03 3.35
CA ASN A 31 6.36 5.96 1.91
C ASN A 31 7.50 6.71 1.20
N GLY A 32 7.93 7.86 1.73
CA GLY A 32 9.10 8.59 1.26
C GLY A 32 10.40 7.78 1.35
N GLU A 33 10.60 7.03 2.44
CA GLU A 33 11.71 6.08 2.55
C GLU A 33 11.62 4.96 1.49
N SER A 34 10.45 4.34 1.33
CA SER A 34 10.22 3.33 0.29
C SER A 34 10.46 3.87 -1.12
N LEU A 35 9.99 5.08 -1.41
CA LEU A 35 10.19 5.76 -2.69
C LEU A 35 11.67 6.06 -2.94
N LYS A 36 12.39 6.54 -1.92
CA LYS A 36 13.85 6.77 -2.02
C LYS A 36 14.57 5.48 -2.40
N PHE A 37 14.29 4.37 -1.72
CA PHE A 37 14.99 3.12 -1.99
C PHE A 37 14.61 2.51 -3.34
N ILE A 38 13.32 2.48 -3.71
CA ILE A 38 12.90 1.93 -5.02
C ILE A 38 13.52 2.71 -6.19
N GLN A 39 13.69 4.03 -6.03
CA GLN A 39 14.31 4.89 -7.04
C GLN A 39 15.83 4.70 -7.14
N THR A 40 16.50 4.48 -6.00
CA THR A 40 17.97 4.52 -5.91
C THR A 40 18.65 3.16 -5.76
N MET A 41 17.89 2.06 -5.67
CA MET A 41 18.44 0.71 -5.61
C MET A 41 19.00 0.24 -6.95
N GLY A 42 18.60 0.83 -8.06
CA GLY A 42 19.14 0.53 -9.39
C GLY A 42 19.59 1.79 -10.13
N GLY A 43 19.75 1.67 -11.44
CA GLY A 43 19.93 2.83 -12.33
C GLY A 43 18.65 3.67 -12.46
N PRO A 44 18.58 4.57 -13.45
CA PRO A 44 17.36 5.29 -13.77
C PRO A 44 16.16 4.34 -14.00
N LEU A 45 14.96 4.74 -13.56
CA LEU A 45 13.75 3.96 -13.83
C LEU A 45 13.52 3.82 -15.34
N THR A 46 13.15 2.62 -15.78
CA THR A 46 12.83 2.39 -17.18
C THR A 46 11.68 3.27 -17.65
N LYS A 47 11.76 3.72 -18.91
CA LYS A 47 10.67 4.45 -19.60
C LYS A 47 9.77 3.53 -20.42
N GLU A 48 10.10 2.24 -20.49
CA GLU A 48 9.32 1.26 -21.23
C GLU A 48 7.90 1.14 -20.67
N LYS A 49 6.94 0.86 -21.56
CA LYS A 49 5.54 0.68 -21.18
C LYS A 49 5.34 -0.72 -20.59
N SER A 50 4.61 -0.78 -19.47
CA SER A 50 4.21 -2.07 -18.90
C SER A 50 3.21 -2.76 -19.84
N PRO A 51 3.32 -4.07 -20.06
CA PRO A 51 2.34 -4.84 -20.82
C PRO A 51 0.97 -4.93 -20.10
N VAL A 52 0.93 -4.54 -18.83
CA VAL A 52 -0.29 -4.43 -18.02
C VAL A 52 -0.56 -2.96 -17.73
N PRO A 53 -1.68 -2.40 -18.19
CA PRO A 53 -2.04 -1.01 -17.88
C PRO A 53 -2.16 -0.81 -16.37
N PHE A 54 -1.58 0.28 -15.87
CA PHE A 54 -1.68 0.66 -14.47
C PHE A 54 -3.16 0.85 -14.06
N PRO A 55 -3.58 0.41 -12.85
CA PRO A 55 -5.00 0.28 -12.53
C PRO A 55 -5.60 1.59 -12.00
N TYR A 56 -5.42 2.71 -12.72
CA TYR A 56 -5.93 4.04 -12.30
C TYR A 56 -7.43 4.02 -11.96
N ARG A 57 -8.24 3.30 -12.75
CA ARG A 57 -9.68 3.16 -12.52
C ARG A 57 -10.01 2.50 -11.17
N LEU A 58 -9.12 1.69 -10.62
CA LEU A 58 -9.30 1.07 -9.31
C LEU A 58 -9.13 2.13 -8.21
N TYR A 59 -8.03 2.89 -8.28
CA TYR A 59 -7.77 4.01 -7.35
C TYR A 59 -8.89 5.06 -7.37
N THR A 60 -9.32 5.51 -8.55
CA THR A 60 -10.39 6.52 -8.66
C THR A 60 -11.73 6.05 -8.10
N ARG A 61 -12.01 4.74 -8.14
CA ARG A 61 -13.25 4.19 -7.53
C ARG A 61 -13.14 4.15 -6.02
N LEU A 62 -11.98 3.73 -5.50
CA LEU A 62 -11.74 3.64 -4.06
C LEU A 62 -11.85 4.97 -3.33
N GLN A 63 -11.52 6.09 -3.98
CA GLN A 63 -11.71 7.42 -3.42
C GLN A 63 -13.16 7.72 -2.98
N LYS A 64 -14.14 6.96 -3.49
CA LYS A 64 -15.57 7.09 -3.16
C LYS A 64 -16.07 6.00 -2.21
N GLU A 65 -15.24 5.02 -1.89
CA GLU A 65 -15.60 3.92 -0.99
C GLU A 65 -15.45 4.35 0.48
N PRO A 66 -16.06 3.63 1.45
CA PRO A 66 -15.84 3.90 2.86
C PRO A 66 -14.37 3.85 3.26
N VAL A 67 -13.95 4.66 4.24
CA VAL A 67 -12.56 4.74 4.70
C VAL A 67 -11.96 3.38 5.02
N GLU A 68 -12.72 2.50 5.69
CA GLU A 68 -12.27 1.14 5.99
C GLU A 68 -11.86 0.35 4.72
N SER A 69 -12.65 0.46 3.65
CA SER A 69 -12.32 -0.18 2.36
C SER A 69 -11.06 0.41 1.72
N GLN A 70 -10.83 1.71 1.91
CA GLN A 70 -9.61 2.37 1.46
C GLN A 70 -8.38 1.91 2.26
N LEU A 71 -8.50 1.80 3.59
CA LEU A 71 -7.45 1.30 4.47
C LEU A 71 -7.07 -0.16 4.14
N VAL A 72 -8.07 -1.02 3.94
CA VAL A 72 -7.88 -2.41 3.51
C VAL A 72 -7.16 -2.45 2.16
N PHE A 73 -7.55 -1.59 1.23
CA PHE A 73 -6.89 -1.50 -0.07
C PHE A 73 -5.42 -1.08 0.04
N ILE A 74 -5.10 -0.11 0.91
CA ILE A 74 -3.72 0.34 1.13
C ILE A 74 -2.86 -0.79 1.69
N ARG A 75 -3.30 -1.40 2.81
CA ARG A 75 -2.64 -2.57 3.43
C ARG A 75 -2.38 -3.68 2.41
N ASP A 76 -3.41 -4.04 1.66
CA ASP A 76 -3.34 -5.17 0.73
C ASP A 76 -2.49 -4.84 -0.50
N SER A 77 -2.44 -3.58 -0.93
CA SER A 77 -1.52 -3.13 -1.97
C SER A 77 -0.07 -3.27 -1.53
N LEU A 78 0.28 -2.81 -0.32
CA LEU A 78 1.61 -2.97 0.27
C LEU A 78 2.01 -4.45 0.37
N LYS A 79 1.08 -5.31 0.80
CA LYS A 79 1.28 -6.76 0.83
C LYS A 79 1.55 -7.35 -0.56
N MET A 80 0.75 -6.99 -1.56
CA MET A 80 0.93 -7.51 -2.92
C MET A 80 2.23 -7.02 -3.55
N ILE A 81 2.62 -5.76 -3.32
CA ILE A 81 3.93 -5.23 -3.74
C ILE A 81 5.04 -6.06 -3.11
N SER A 82 5.04 -6.23 -1.78
CA SER A 82 6.06 -7.03 -1.07
C SER A 82 6.18 -8.45 -1.64
N ASN A 83 5.06 -9.06 -2.03
CA ASN A 83 5.04 -10.42 -2.59
C ASN A 83 5.68 -10.51 -3.99
N LEU A 84 5.73 -9.43 -4.77
CA LEU A 84 6.42 -9.40 -6.07
C LEU A 84 7.94 -9.58 -5.92
N TYR A 85 8.51 -9.25 -4.76
CA TYR A 85 9.96 -9.31 -4.53
C TYR A 85 10.39 -10.53 -3.71
N HIS A 86 9.44 -11.25 -3.09
CA HIS A 86 9.75 -12.40 -2.23
C HIS A 86 9.80 -13.74 -2.96
N ASN A 87 9.06 -13.91 -4.06
CA ASN A 87 8.85 -15.23 -4.67
C ASN A 87 9.73 -15.51 -5.89
N ASP A 88 10.60 -14.57 -6.28
CA ASP A 88 11.24 -14.64 -7.59
C ASP A 88 12.76 -14.49 -7.53
N ASN A 89 13.41 -15.03 -8.56
CA ASN A 89 14.86 -15.04 -8.70
C ASN A 89 15.37 -13.65 -9.13
N LEU A 90 15.66 -12.79 -8.16
CA LEU A 90 16.23 -11.46 -8.36
C LEU A 90 17.74 -11.47 -8.70
N THR A 91 18.31 -12.63 -9.03
CA THR A 91 19.74 -12.74 -9.38
C THR A 91 20.09 -12.05 -10.69
N SER A 92 19.11 -11.76 -11.56
CA SER A 92 19.35 -11.09 -12.83
C SER A 92 19.62 -9.60 -12.69
N VAL A 93 19.10 -8.94 -11.64
CA VAL A 93 19.25 -7.49 -11.46
C VAL A 93 20.52 -7.12 -10.71
N THR A 94 21.08 -5.97 -11.05
CA THR A 94 22.27 -5.38 -10.39
C THR A 94 21.89 -4.39 -9.28
N TRP A 95 20.72 -4.55 -8.68
CA TRP A 95 20.26 -3.66 -7.63
C TRP A 95 21.16 -3.75 -6.38
N ASP A 96 21.36 -2.60 -5.76
CA ASP A 96 21.97 -2.46 -4.44
C ASP A 96 21.15 -3.25 -3.41
N LYS A 97 21.72 -4.35 -2.93
CA LYS A 97 21.06 -5.31 -2.03
C LYS A 97 20.63 -4.64 -0.72
N MET A 98 21.46 -3.75 -0.16
CA MET A 98 21.15 -3.08 1.10
C MET A 98 19.96 -2.13 0.93
N LYS A 99 19.91 -1.38 -0.16
CA LYS A 99 18.75 -0.53 -0.46
C LYS A 99 17.49 -1.35 -0.72
N MET A 100 17.60 -2.50 -1.37
CA MET A 100 16.47 -3.41 -1.57
C MET A 100 15.97 -3.98 -0.23
N GLU A 101 16.85 -4.40 0.67
CA GLU A 101 16.48 -4.85 2.01
C GLU A 101 15.79 -3.75 2.81
N HIS A 102 16.32 -2.52 2.78
CA HIS A 102 15.67 -1.38 3.41
C HIS A 102 14.31 -1.07 2.79
N PHE A 103 14.17 -1.16 1.46
CA PHE A 103 12.89 -1.01 0.79
C PHE A 103 11.85 -2.01 1.31
N LEU A 104 12.20 -3.30 1.36
CA LEU A 104 11.30 -4.36 1.84
C LEU A 104 10.97 -4.20 3.33
N SER A 105 11.94 -3.76 4.14
CA SER A 105 11.73 -3.44 5.56
C SER A 105 10.74 -2.28 5.74
N SER A 106 10.89 -1.19 4.97
CA SER A 106 9.96 -0.07 4.98
C SER A 106 8.54 -0.48 4.55
N LEU A 107 8.40 -1.34 3.54
CA LEU A 107 7.09 -1.90 3.14
C LEU A 107 6.47 -2.78 4.24
N HIS A 108 7.28 -3.64 4.84
CA HIS A 108 6.84 -4.53 5.91
C HIS A 108 6.31 -3.70 7.10
N ARG A 109 7.06 -2.68 7.51
CA ARG A 109 6.65 -1.77 8.58
C ARG A 109 5.34 -1.08 8.25
N GLN A 110 5.20 -0.47 7.08
CA GLN A 110 3.93 0.17 6.67
C GLN A 110 2.76 -0.80 6.75
N LYS A 111 2.93 -2.04 6.26
CA LYS A 111 1.89 -3.07 6.32
C LYS A 111 1.50 -3.42 7.77
N VAL A 112 2.49 -3.61 8.66
CA VAL A 112 2.25 -3.91 10.08
C VAL A 112 1.43 -2.80 10.73
N GLU A 113 1.79 -1.54 10.50
CA GLU A 113 1.07 -0.42 11.08
C GLU A 113 -0.38 -0.35 10.56
N PHE A 114 -0.60 -0.60 9.26
CA PHE A 114 -1.97 -0.67 8.74
C PHE A 114 -2.77 -1.87 9.27
N ASN A 115 -2.14 -2.99 9.66
CA ASN A 115 -2.87 -4.10 10.26
C ASN A 115 -3.55 -3.68 11.58
N HIS A 116 -2.99 -2.72 12.31
CA HIS A 116 -3.63 -2.19 13.52
C HIS A 116 -4.89 -1.36 13.20
N CYS A 117 -5.05 -0.91 11.95
CA CYS A 117 -6.16 -0.05 11.52
C CYS A 117 -7.33 -0.81 10.88
N VAL A 118 -7.17 -2.09 10.55
CA VAL A 118 -8.20 -2.87 9.84
C VAL A 118 -8.33 -4.25 10.44
N SER A 119 -9.56 -4.76 10.55
CA SER A 119 -9.81 -6.05 11.18
C SER A 119 -9.19 -7.23 10.41
N ASP A 120 -8.70 -8.21 11.16
CA ASP A 120 -8.21 -9.48 10.64
C ASP A 120 -9.38 -10.33 10.13
N GLY A 121 -9.64 -10.23 8.82
CA GLY A 121 -10.74 -10.95 8.16
C GLY A 121 -11.11 -10.37 6.79
N THR A 122 -10.80 -9.09 6.57
CA THR A 122 -11.12 -8.43 5.30
C THR A 122 -10.21 -8.96 4.19
N ARG A 123 -10.83 -9.61 3.20
CA ARG A 123 -10.12 -10.24 2.08
C ARG A 123 -9.64 -9.21 1.07
N VAL A 124 -8.47 -9.48 0.49
CA VAL A 124 -7.90 -8.70 -0.63
C VAL A 124 -8.95 -8.47 -1.72
N PRO A 125 -9.20 -7.21 -2.11
CA PRO A 125 -10.13 -6.89 -3.19
C PRO A 125 -9.83 -7.73 -4.44
N ARG A 126 -10.84 -8.44 -4.97
CA ARG A 126 -10.66 -9.39 -6.08
C ARG A 126 -9.94 -8.76 -7.27
N LYS A 127 -10.30 -7.51 -7.61
CA LYS A 127 -9.71 -6.75 -8.73
C LYS A 127 -8.24 -6.40 -8.49
N LEU A 128 -7.86 -6.06 -7.25
CA LEU A 128 -6.47 -5.78 -6.89
C LEU A 128 -5.60 -7.04 -7.04
N ARG A 129 -6.08 -8.15 -6.49
CA ARG A 129 -5.40 -9.45 -6.63
C ARG A 129 -5.26 -9.87 -8.09
N GLN A 130 -6.31 -9.68 -8.89
CA GLN A 130 -6.28 -10.00 -10.32
C GLN A 130 -5.27 -9.13 -11.07
N TYR A 131 -5.17 -7.84 -10.74
CA TYR A 131 -4.17 -6.95 -11.32
C TYR A 131 -2.75 -7.44 -11.04
N TYR A 132 -2.37 -7.66 -9.77
CA TYR A 132 -1.02 -8.08 -9.43
C TYR A 132 -0.65 -9.45 -10.01
N ARG A 133 -1.60 -10.40 -10.04
CA ARG A 133 -1.41 -11.69 -10.73
C ARG A 133 -1.14 -11.52 -12.23
N ARG A 134 -1.85 -10.58 -12.88
CA ARG A 134 -1.61 -10.28 -14.29
C ARG A 134 -0.28 -9.59 -14.49
N LEU A 135 0.09 -8.66 -13.59
CA LEU A 135 1.37 -7.96 -13.63
C LEU A 135 2.53 -8.96 -13.56
N ALA A 136 2.59 -9.79 -12.52
CA ALA A 136 3.63 -10.82 -12.36
C ALA A 136 3.72 -11.72 -13.60
N ARG A 137 2.58 -12.28 -14.05
CA ARG A 137 2.54 -13.16 -15.22
C ARG A 137 3.04 -12.52 -16.51
N CYS A 138 2.61 -11.28 -16.79
CA CYS A 138 2.92 -10.61 -18.04
C CYS A 138 4.30 -9.95 -18.05
N THR A 139 4.98 -9.85 -16.90
CA THR A 139 6.31 -9.25 -16.78
C THR A 139 7.34 -10.30 -16.40
N VAL A 140 7.29 -10.86 -15.20
CA VAL A 140 8.29 -11.78 -14.66
C VAL A 140 8.13 -13.19 -15.24
N ASP A 141 6.97 -13.84 -15.07
CA ASP A 141 6.81 -15.27 -15.38
C ASP A 141 7.09 -15.60 -16.86
N ARG A 142 6.54 -14.79 -17.79
CA ARG A 142 6.66 -15.03 -19.24
C ARG A 142 8.03 -14.71 -19.81
N THR A 143 8.83 -13.90 -19.12
CA THR A 143 10.15 -13.48 -19.59
C THR A 143 11.29 -14.20 -18.88
N GLY A 144 10.97 -15.07 -17.91
CA GLY A 144 11.96 -15.74 -17.07
C GLY A 144 12.66 -14.80 -16.09
N GLY A 145 12.02 -13.68 -15.71
CA GLY A 145 12.59 -12.74 -14.74
C GLY A 145 13.81 -11.97 -15.27
N SER A 146 13.77 -11.52 -16.53
CA SER A 146 14.83 -10.71 -17.12
C SER A 146 15.00 -9.36 -16.39
N VAL A 147 16.16 -8.72 -16.58
CA VAL A 147 16.46 -7.38 -16.02
C VAL A 147 15.38 -6.36 -16.40
N ALA A 148 15.00 -6.33 -17.69
CA ALA A 148 13.99 -5.40 -18.18
C ALA A 148 12.62 -5.60 -17.49
N SER A 149 12.24 -6.86 -17.23
CA SER A 149 11.00 -7.19 -16.52
C SER A 149 11.00 -6.72 -15.08
N TRP A 150 12.13 -6.86 -14.38
CA TRP A 150 12.27 -6.34 -13.03
C TRP A 150 12.29 -4.81 -12.97
N GLU A 151 12.90 -4.15 -13.94
CA GLU A 151 12.84 -2.70 -14.06
C GLU A 151 11.40 -2.20 -14.32
N LEU A 152 10.59 -2.95 -15.08
CA LEU A 152 9.16 -2.69 -15.20
C LEU A 152 8.44 -2.84 -13.86
N ILE A 153 8.69 -3.92 -13.10
CA ILE A 153 8.12 -4.11 -11.75
C ILE A 153 8.52 -2.96 -10.81
N ARG A 154 9.77 -2.53 -10.85
CA ARG A 154 10.30 -1.42 -10.05
C ARG A 154 9.55 -0.11 -10.35
N LYS A 155 9.35 0.19 -11.64
CA LYS A 155 8.58 1.36 -12.09
C LYS A 155 7.11 1.29 -11.67
N GLU A 156 6.44 0.16 -11.87
CA GLU A 156 5.04 -0.02 -11.47
C GLU A 156 4.88 0.07 -9.95
N THR A 157 5.84 -0.45 -9.18
CA THR A 157 5.91 -0.32 -7.72
C THR A 157 5.96 1.13 -7.29
N LYS A 158 6.86 1.93 -7.89
CA LYS A 158 6.94 3.37 -7.64
C LYS A 158 5.60 4.05 -7.90
N ASN A 159 4.96 3.76 -9.04
CA ASN A 159 3.66 4.34 -9.39
C ASN A 159 2.57 3.97 -8.37
N HIS A 160 2.58 2.74 -7.85
CA HIS A 160 1.66 2.33 -6.79
C HIS A 160 1.88 3.12 -5.50
N LEU A 161 3.13 3.29 -5.06
CA LEU A 161 3.47 4.05 -3.86
C LEU A 161 3.03 5.51 -3.96
N ASP A 162 3.21 6.15 -5.11
CA ASP A 162 2.70 7.51 -5.33
C ASP A 162 1.17 7.57 -5.20
N GLN A 163 0.46 6.62 -5.81
CA GLN A 163 -1.01 6.62 -5.79
C GLN A 163 -1.57 6.27 -4.42
N LEU A 164 -0.87 5.44 -3.64
CA LEU A 164 -1.20 5.18 -2.24
C LEU A 164 -1.03 6.44 -1.38
N GLU A 165 0.01 7.23 -1.61
CA GLU A 165 0.19 8.52 -0.92
C GLU A 165 -0.92 9.51 -1.23
N LEU A 166 -1.32 9.63 -2.50
CA LEU A 166 -2.46 10.46 -2.87
C LEU A 166 -3.75 10.00 -2.19
N LEU A 167 -3.97 8.70 -2.10
CA LEU A 167 -5.14 8.13 -1.42
C LEU A 167 -5.10 8.41 0.09
N VAL A 168 -3.96 8.23 0.74
CA VAL A 168 -3.81 8.53 2.17
C VAL A 168 -4.02 10.02 2.45
N ASN A 169 -3.43 10.91 1.65
CA ASN A 169 -3.62 12.35 1.79
C ASN A 169 -5.11 12.73 1.65
N LEU A 170 -5.83 12.11 0.71
CA LEU A 170 -7.27 12.30 0.57
C LEU A 170 -8.03 11.91 1.85
N ILE A 171 -7.74 10.74 2.42
CA ILE A 171 -8.37 10.27 3.67
C ILE A 171 -8.12 11.27 4.81
N VAL A 172 -6.87 11.70 4.98
CA VAL A 172 -6.48 12.65 6.03
C VAL A 172 -7.19 14.00 5.85
N HIS A 173 -7.34 14.49 4.62
CA HIS A 173 -8.06 15.74 4.34
C HIS A 173 -9.57 15.63 4.59
N GLN A 174 -10.20 14.50 4.21
CA GLN A 174 -11.61 14.26 4.47
C GLN A 174 -11.91 14.23 5.98
N ASP A 175 -11.00 13.64 6.76
CA ASP A 175 -11.10 13.56 8.22
C ASP A 175 -10.99 14.94 8.89
N ALA A 176 -9.99 15.74 8.49
CA ALA A 176 -9.82 17.11 8.97
C ALA A 176 -11.01 18.02 8.65
N GLY A 177 -11.65 17.83 7.49
CA GLY A 177 -12.87 18.55 7.10
C GLY A 177 -14.08 18.18 7.96
N ARG A 178 -14.21 16.91 8.34
CA ARG A 178 -15.31 16.42 9.19
C ARG A 178 -15.18 16.89 10.65
N SER A 179 -13.95 16.95 11.17
CA SER A 179 -13.69 17.49 12.52
C SER A 179 -14.06 18.97 12.66
N LYS A 180 -14.05 19.74 11.56
CA LYS A 180 -14.42 21.17 11.56
C LYS A 180 -15.93 21.45 11.43
N ASN A 181 -16.76 20.44 11.13
CA ASN A 181 -18.21 20.57 11.00
C ASN A 181 -18.94 19.49 11.84
N PRO A 182 -19.04 19.65 13.17
CA PRO A 182 -19.58 18.60 14.05
C PRO A 182 -21.11 18.46 14.04
N THR A 183 -21.88 19.32 13.36
CA THR A 183 -23.35 19.35 13.49
C THR A 183 -24.07 19.45 12.16
N ARG A 184 -24.62 18.32 11.70
CA ARG A 184 -25.87 18.25 10.92
C ARG A 184 -26.48 16.84 11.00
N THR A 185 -27.00 16.50 12.17
CA THR A 185 -28.03 15.47 12.38
C THR A 185 -28.91 15.94 13.53
#